data_AF-A0AAD8Y5V7-F1
#
_entry.id   AF-A0AAD8Y5V7-F1
#
_cell.length_a   1.000
_cell.length_b   1.000
_cell.length_c   1.000
_cell.angle_alpha   90.00
_cell.angle_beta   90.00
_cell.angle_gamma   90.00
#
_symmetry.space_group_name_H-M   'P 1'
#
loop_
_entity.id
_entity.type
_entity.pdbx_description
1 polymer ?
#
loop_
_entity_poly.entity_id
_entity_poly.type
_entity_poly.pdbx_seq_one_letter_code
_entity_poly.pdbx_strand_id
1 'polypeptide(L)'
;MIKYAENKSRQACERDDYDHVAHFFKICPNCNQDYQGDVAYALAKARVEFVEKREYTSNHEMYLDAMRDYLYALDFDEQDRPEGEGVYTKLLSIIEEVDEYHSLQDDRLAQCIAMTLQAVGDFRTFGPKENPEEAKKHFERAKDLYEAIGDEVGVITMERSISINETKLSGNEVDWDATGDIAFWRKSYHDKIMRNGEDDVVSISEGNRLSVKLSNENHAIEAERLLTKLVGISRRVHGSDHLITKDAVSHLDREKERLVLIGWSAEDIHVALRYENDGENCVVQGPLPADDESRNVDEEETLTVASKVIVPLVGTPVICHGLRSRSSSHLNGKIGDLRSYSEDRNRCFIHFEEEGLEPADINVGSVRILFELPEER
;
A
#
# COMPACT_ATOMS: atom_id res chain seq x y z
N MET A 1 -14.96 -25.34 -9.84
CA MET A 1 -14.13 -24.20 -10.30
C MET A 1 -12.97 -24.69 -11.16
N ILE A 2 -12.04 -25.51 -10.65
CA ILE A 2 -10.91 -26.05 -11.43
C ILE A 2 -11.31 -26.59 -12.82
N LYS A 3 -12.26 -27.55 -12.90
CA LYS A 3 -12.73 -28.09 -14.19
C LYS A 3 -13.28 -27.04 -15.16
N TYR A 4 -13.88 -25.97 -14.63
CA TYR A 4 -14.35 -24.86 -15.45
C TYR A 4 -13.17 -24.07 -16.01
N ALA A 5 -12.21 -23.71 -15.14
CA ALA A 5 -10.99 -23.01 -15.52
C ALA A 5 -10.22 -23.78 -16.60
N GLU A 6 -9.91 -25.07 -16.35
CA GLU A 6 -9.23 -25.95 -17.32
C GLU A 6 -9.94 -26.04 -18.68
N ASN A 7 -11.28 -26.10 -18.69
CA ASN A 7 -12.04 -26.18 -19.94
C ASN A 7 -12.00 -24.86 -20.71
N LYS A 8 -12.09 -23.73 -20.01
CA LYS A 8 -12.01 -22.40 -20.63
C LYS A 8 -10.60 -22.07 -21.11
N SER A 9 -9.58 -22.38 -20.33
CA SER A 9 -8.18 -22.28 -20.73
C SER A 9 -7.88 -23.14 -21.95
N ARG A 10 -8.45 -24.35 -22.05
CA ARG A 10 -8.33 -25.17 -23.27
C ARG A 10 -8.91 -24.47 -24.50
N GLN A 11 -10.11 -23.89 -24.38
CA GLN A 11 -10.75 -23.15 -25.46
C GLN A 11 -9.94 -21.90 -25.87
N ALA A 12 -9.24 -21.27 -24.93
CA ALA A 12 -8.36 -20.14 -25.20
C ALA A 12 -7.09 -20.58 -25.93
N CYS A 13 -6.43 -21.66 -25.49
CA CYS A 13 -5.28 -22.24 -26.18
C CYS A 13 -5.62 -22.69 -27.62
N GLU A 14 -6.81 -23.25 -27.86
CA GLU A 14 -7.28 -23.61 -29.21
C GLU A 14 -7.43 -22.39 -30.16
N ARG A 15 -7.38 -21.17 -29.61
CA ARG A 15 -7.48 -19.90 -30.34
C ARG A 15 -6.17 -19.09 -30.30
N ASP A 16 -5.09 -19.68 -29.78
CA ASP A 16 -3.81 -19.00 -29.51
C ASP A 16 -3.95 -17.75 -28.60
N ASP A 17 -4.93 -17.77 -27.69
CA ASP A 17 -5.23 -16.69 -26.76
C ASP A 17 -4.68 -17.01 -25.35
N TYR A 18 -3.35 -17.03 -25.25
CA TYR A 18 -2.65 -17.45 -24.03
C TYR A 18 -2.86 -16.48 -22.85
N ASP A 19 -3.12 -15.20 -23.12
CA ASP A 19 -3.34 -14.16 -22.10
C ASP A 19 -4.57 -14.48 -21.24
N HIS A 20 -5.61 -15.07 -21.85
CA HIS A 20 -6.84 -15.45 -21.14
C HIS A 20 -6.71 -16.74 -20.33
N VAL A 21 -5.63 -17.52 -20.50
CA VAL A 21 -5.44 -18.75 -19.72
C VAL A 21 -5.33 -18.43 -18.24
N ALA A 22 -4.53 -17.42 -17.88
CA ALA A 22 -4.36 -16.95 -16.51
C ALA A 22 -5.68 -16.50 -15.89
N HIS A 23 -6.46 -15.73 -16.67
CA HIS A 23 -7.72 -15.13 -16.24
C HIS A 23 -8.69 -16.15 -15.64
N PHE A 24 -8.85 -17.33 -16.25
CA PHE A 24 -9.81 -18.33 -15.76
C PHE A 24 -9.42 -19.01 -14.45
N PHE A 25 -8.13 -18.98 -14.10
CA PHE A 25 -7.63 -19.50 -12.82
C PHE A 25 -7.57 -18.42 -11.74
N LYS A 26 -7.49 -17.15 -12.11
CA LYS A 26 -7.42 -16.02 -11.17
C LYS A 26 -8.78 -15.44 -10.83
N ILE A 27 -9.67 -15.32 -11.83
CA ILE A 27 -10.88 -14.51 -11.71
C ILE A 27 -12.13 -15.38 -11.68
N CYS A 28 -13.00 -15.10 -10.71
CA CYS A 28 -14.31 -15.70 -10.57
C CYS A 28 -15.24 -15.21 -11.69
N PRO A 29 -15.82 -16.10 -12.53
CA PRO A 29 -16.65 -15.68 -13.66
C PRO A 29 -18.00 -15.08 -13.25
N ASN A 30 -18.37 -15.16 -11.96
CA ASN A 30 -19.65 -14.65 -11.47
C ASN A 30 -19.53 -13.22 -10.93
N CYS A 31 -18.50 -12.94 -10.14
CA CYS A 31 -18.29 -11.63 -9.52
C CYS A 31 -17.12 -10.84 -10.12
N ASN A 32 -16.37 -11.41 -11.06
CA ASN A 32 -15.16 -10.84 -11.65
C ASN A 32 -14.10 -10.42 -10.62
N GLN A 33 -14.03 -11.17 -9.52
CA GLN A 33 -13.05 -10.96 -8.45
C GLN A 33 -11.98 -12.03 -8.47
N ASP A 34 -10.77 -11.67 -8.03
CA ASP A 34 -9.72 -12.64 -7.81
C ASP A 34 -10.12 -13.64 -6.72
N TYR A 35 -9.76 -14.91 -6.92
CA TYR A 35 -9.89 -15.92 -5.88
C TYR A 35 -8.92 -15.61 -4.73
N GLN A 36 -9.28 -15.99 -3.50
CA GLN A 36 -8.47 -15.76 -2.30
C GLN A 36 -8.31 -17.05 -1.47
N GLY A 37 -7.29 -17.08 -0.60
CA GLY A 37 -7.01 -18.17 0.34
C GLY A 37 -6.88 -19.54 -0.34
N ASP A 38 -7.45 -20.58 0.28
CA ASP A 38 -7.41 -21.96 -0.21
C ASP A 38 -7.88 -22.13 -1.66
N VAL A 39 -8.84 -21.31 -2.10
CA VAL A 39 -9.35 -21.38 -3.47
C VAL A 39 -8.32 -20.84 -4.46
N ALA A 40 -7.64 -19.75 -4.13
CA ALA A 40 -6.54 -19.20 -4.94
C ALA A 40 -5.40 -20.20 -5.05
N TYR A 41 -4.95 -20.74 -3.91
CA TYR A 41 -3.91 -21.77 -3.85
C TYR A 41 -4.27 -22.99 -4.72
N ALA A 42 -5.48 -23.56 -4.54
CA ALA A 42 -5.90 -24.74 -5.30
C ALA A 42 -6.00 -24.49 -6.81
N LEU A 43 -6.39 -23.28 -7.22
CA LEU A 43 -6.46 -22.91 -8.63
C LEU A 43 -5.08 -22.61 -9.23
N ALA A 44 -4.19 -21.96 -8.49
CA ALA A 44 -2.81 -21.72 -8.93
C ALA A 44 -2.06 -23.05 -9.13
N LYS A 45 -2.21 -24.00 -8.18
CA LYS A 45 -1.70 -25.37 -8.33
C LYS A 45 -2.26 -26.08 -9.55
N ALA A 46 -3.58 -26.04 -9.73
CA ALA A 46 -4.23 -26.65 -10.89
C ALA A 46 -3.79 -26.01 -12.22
N ARG A 47 -3.47 -24.71 -12.23
CA ARG A 47 -2.92 -24.01 -13.38
C ARG A 47 -1.55 -24.55 -13.77
N VAL A 48 -0.65 -24.73 -12.80
CA VAL A 48 0.66 -25.36 -13.04
C VAL A 48 0.48 -26.76 -13.64
N GLU A 49 -0.37 -27.59 -13.04
CA GLU A 49 -0.67 -28.92 -13.57
C GLU A 49 -1.26 -28.89 -15.00
N PHE A 50 -2.08 -27.89 -15.32
CA PHE A 50 -2.66 -27.71 -16.64
C PHE A 50 -1.58 -27.40 -17.69
N VAL A 51 -0.65 -26.49 -17.37
CA VAL A 51 0.47 -26.14 -18.25
C VAL A 51 1.39 -27.35 -18.49
N GLU A 52 1.69 -28.10 -17.43
CA GLU A 52 2.56 -29.28 -17.49
C GLU A 52 1.96 -30.45 -18.29
N LYS A 53 0.70 -30.82 -18.02
CA LYS A 53 0.07 -32.02 -18.62
C LYS A 53 -0.10 -31.93 -20.14
N ARG A 54 -0.09 -30.73 -20.70
CA ARG A 54 -0.39 -30.48 -22.11
C ARG A 54 0.85 -30.19 -22.94
N GLU A 55 2.03 -30.40 -22.36
CA GLU A 55 3.32 -30.12 -23.01
C GLU A 55 3.43 -28.65 -23.47
N TYR A 56 2.66 -27.74 -22.84
CA TYR A 56 2.85 -26.30 -23.02
C TYR A 56 4.11 -25.80 -22.30
N THR A 57 4.96 -26.71 -21.82
CA THR A 57 6.26 -26.43 -21.22
C THR A 57 7.20 -25.74 -22.21
N SER A 58 6.96 -25.84 -23.51
CA SER A 58 7.68 -25.07 -24.53
C SER A 58 7.24 -23.60 -24.64
N ASN A 59 6.11 -23.23 -24.02
CA ASN A 59 5.70 -21.84 -23.87
C ASN A 59 6.20 -21.36 -22.50
N HIS A 60 7.46 -20.95 -22.45
CA HIS A 60 8.12 -20.55 -21.20
C HIS A 60 7.41 -19.40 -20.50
N GLU A 61 6.81 -18.46 -21.24
CA GLU A 61 6.08 -17.33 -20.65
C GLU A 61 4.88 -17.81 -19.82
N MET A 62 4.03 -18.65 -20.40
CA MET A 62 2.85 -19.18 -19.71
C MET A 62 3.24 -20.04 -18.50
N TYR A 63 4.37 -20.74 -18.59
CA TYR A 63 4.87 -21.59 -17.52
C TYR A 63 5.45 -20.78 -16.36
N LEU A 64 6.28 -19.78 -16.66
CA LEU A 64 6.80 -18.82 -15.68
C LEU A 64 5.64 -18.11 -14.97
N ASP A 65 4.64 -17.61 -15.71
CA ASP A 65 3.48 -16.94 -15.12
C ASP A 65 2.68 -17.86 -14.18
N ALA A 66 2.38 -19.09 -14.62
CA ALA A 66 1.65 -20.06 -13.79
C ALA A 66 2.40 -20.43 -12.51
N MET A 67 3.71 -20.64 -12.60
CA MET A 67 4.56 -21.00 -11.47
C MET A 67 4.77 -19.84 -10.50
N ARG A 68 4.91 -18.61 -11.02
CA ARG A 68 4.98 -17.38 -10.22
C ARG A 68 3.71 -17.17 -9.40
N ASP A 69 2.54 -17.30 -10.04
CA ASP A 69 1.27 -17.20 -9.32
C ASP A 69 1.15 -18.26 -8.24
N TYR A 70 1.67 -19.47 -8.54
CA TYR A 70 1.67 -20.54 -7.56
C TYR A 70 2.58 -20.22 -6.36
N LEU A 71 3.75 -19.65 -6.62
CA LEU A 71 4.66 -19.20 -5.56
C LEU A 71 4.00 -18.13 -4.66
N TYR A 72 3.29 -17.16 -5.24
CA TYR A 72 2.58 -16.12 -4.48
C TYR A 72 1.34 -16.60 -3.73
N ALA A 73 0.75 -17.73 -4.14
CA ALA A 73 -0.41 -18.31 -3.47
C ALA A 73 -0.05 -19.16 -2.25
N LEU A 74 1.25 -19.38 -1.99
CA LEU A 74 1.75 -20.06 -0.78
C LEU A 74 1.79 -19.06 0.38
N ASP A 75 1.40 -19.50 1.59
CA ASP A 75 1.34 -18.62 2.77
C ASP A 75 2.72 -18.39 3.42
N PHE A 76 3.79 -18.89 2.77
CA PHE A 76 5.18 -18.89 3.24
C PHE A 76 5.40 -19.42 4.67
N ASP A 77 4.46 -20.19 5.20
CA ASP A 77 4.59 -20.82 6.51
C ASP A 77 5.54 -22.04 6.50
N GLU A 78 5.79 -22.63 7.67
CA GLU A 78 6.65 -23.81 7.76
C GLU A 78 6.08 -25.04 7.03
N GLN A 79 4.76 -25.11 6.84
CA GLN A 79 4.07 -26.24 6.23
C GLN A 79 4.22 -26.23 4.71
N ASP A 80 4.11 -25.05 4.09
CA ASP A 80 4.23 -24.83 2.64
C ASP A 80 5.69 -24.79 2.15
N ARG A 81 6.64 -24.71 3.09
CA ARG A 81 8.08 -24.62 2.80
C ARG A 81 8.61 -25.64 1.78
N PRO A 82 8.34 -26.96 1.89
CA PRO A 82 8.90 -27.93 0.94
C PRO A 82 8.35 -27.72 -0.47
N GLU A 83 7.09 -27.29 -0.58
CA GLU A 83 6.43 -27.02 -1.85
C GLU A 83 6.98 -25.75 -2.49
N GLY A 84 7.11 -24.66 -1.73
CA GLY A 84 7.70 -23.41 -2.21
C GLY A 84 9.13 -23.58 -2.72
N GLU A 85 9.95 -24.41 -2.06
CA GLU A 85 11.30 -24.74 -2.56
C GLU A 85 11.27 -25.51 -3.88
N GLY A 86 10.31 -26.43 -4.04
CA GLY A 86 10.11 -27.14 -5.31
C GLY A 86 9.73 -26.19 -6.44
N VAL A 87 8.81 -25.24 -6.18
CA VAL A 87 8.39 -24.22 -7.13
C VAL A 87 9.57 -23.29 -7.48
N TYR A 88 10.32 -22.83 -6.48
CA TYR A 88 11.52 -22.01 -6.62
C TYR A 88 12.56 -22.65 -7.53
N THR A 89 12.99 -23.88 -7.25
CA THR A 89 14.03 -24.57 -8.04
C THR A 89 13.59 -24.73 -9.49
N LYS A 90 12.31 -24.99 -9.70
CA LYS A 90 11.74 -25.17 -11.02
C LYS A 90 11.65 -23.87 -11.81
N LEU A 91 11.28 -22.75 -11.16
CA LEU A 91 11.34 -21.42 -11.78
C LEU A 91 12.75 -21.07 -12.25
N LEU A 92 13.77 -21.31 -11.42
CA LEU A 92 15.16 -21.07 -11.82
C LEU A 92 15.58 -21.93 -13.01
N SER A 93 15.22 -23.21 -13.02
CA SER A 93 15.51 -24.10 -14.14
C SER A 93 14.86 -23.62 -15.46
N ILE A 94 13.65 -23.08 -15.40
CA ILE A 94 12.97 -22.53 -16.59
C ILE A 94 13.68 -21.25 -17.07
N ILE A 95 14.10 -20.37 -16.15
CA ILE A 95 14.86 -19.16 -16.50
C ILE A 95 16.19 -19.52 -17.18
N GLU A 96 16.93 -20.49 -16.64
CA GLU A 96 18.19 -20.97 -17.22
C GLU A 96 17.97 -21.54 -18.63
N GLU A 97 16.91 -22.33 -18.83
CA GLU A 97 16.54 -22.84 -20.16
C GLU A 97 16.26 -21.68 -21.14
N VAL A 98 15.50 -20.67 -20.72
CA VAL A 98 15.19 -19.52 -21.58
C VAL A 98 16.46 -18.75 -21.98
N ASP A 99 17.39 -18.54 -21.04
CA ASP A 99 18.67 -17.86 -21.29
C ASP A 99 19.54 -18.60 -22.32
N GLU A 100 19.49 -19.94 -22.35
CA GLU A 100 20.26 -20.74 -23.30
C GLU A 100 19.73 -20.64 -24.75
N TYR A 101 18.42 -20.51 -24.92
CA TYR A 101 17.76 -20.62 -26.23
C TYR A 101 17.41 -19.30 -26.90
N HIS A 102 17.25 -18.20 -26.13
CA HIS A 102 16.68 -16.96 -26.66
C HIS A 102 17.63 -15.79 -26.48
N SER A 103 17.90 -15.04 -27.56
CA SER A 103 18.37 -13.66 -27.37
C SER A 103 17.23 -12.88 -26.74
N LEU A 104 17.50 -12.16 -25.64
CA LEU A 104 16.58 -11.28 -24.90
C LEU A 104 16.06 -10.08 -25.72
N GLN A 105 15.69 -10.28 -26.97
CA GLN A 105 15.14 -9.28 -27.88
C GLN A 105 13.61 -9.21 -27.81
N ASP A 106 12.97 -10.14 -27.08
CA ASP A 106 11.53 -10.11 -26.81
C ASP A 106 11.28 -9.44 -25.46
N ASP A 107 10.81 -8.19 -25.51
CA ASP A 107 10.51 -7.37 -24.32
C ASP A 107 9.48 -8.05 -23.40
N ARG A 108 8.53 -8.81 -23.97
CA ARG A 108 7.48 -9.48 -23.20
C ARG A 108 8.03 -10.66 -22.41
N LEU A 109 8.91 -11.45 -23.02
CA LEU A 109 9.60 -12.54 -22.33
C LEU A 109 10.57 -11.99 -21.27
N ALA A 110 11.32 -10.93 -21.58
CA ALA A 110 12.19 -10.25 -20.63
C ALA A 110 11.42 -9.73 -19.41
N GLN A 111 10.25 -9.13 -19.62
CA GLN A 111 9.35 -8.71 -18.54
C GLN A 111 8.90 -9.90 -17.68
N CYS A 112 8.53 -11.02 -18.30
CA CYS A 112 8.11 -12.22 -17.55
C CYS A 112 9.25 -12.83 -16.72
N ILE A 113 10.47 -12.84 -17.24
CA ILE A 113 11.66 -13.28 -16.48
C ILE A 113 11.92 -12.31 -15.32
N ALA A 114 11.87 -11.00 -15.54
CA ALA A 114 12.10 -9.99 -14.51
C ALA A 114 11.10 -10.14 -13.35
N MET A 115 9.81 -10.27 -13.65
CA MET A 115 8.77 -10.50 -12.64
C MET A 115 8.93 -11.84 -11.91
N THR A 116 9.45 -12.86 -12.59
CA THR A 116 9.72 -14.17 -11.96
C THR A 116 10.90 -14.07 -11.01
N LEU A 117 11.99 -13.43 -11.42
CA LEU A 117 13.15 -13.18 -10.58
C LEU A 117 12.79 -12.34 -9.36
N GLN A 118 11.90 -11.36 -9.52
CA GLN A 118 11.31 -10.63 -8.40
C GLN A 118 10.59 -11.57 -7.43
N ALA A 119 9.67 -12.42 -7.90
CA ALA A 119 8.94 -13.34 -7.02
C ALA A 119 9.85 -14.34 -6.28
N VAL A 120 10.89 -14.82 -6.97
CA VAL A 120 11.94 -15.69 -6.42
C VAL A 120 12.78 -14.93 -5.38
N GLY A 121 13.08 -13.65 -5.63
CA GLY A 121 13.72 -12.74 -4.68
C GLY A 121 12.86 -12.52 -3.44
N ASP A 122 11.58 -12.22 -3.61
CA ASP A 122 10.60 -12.05 -2.53
C ASP A 122 10.54 -13.32 -1.66
N PHE A 123 10.44 -14.50 -2.27
CA PHE A 123 10.49 -15.77 -1.55
C PHE A 123 11.77 -15.94 -0.72
N ARG A 124 12.91 -15.46 -1.21
CA ARG A 124 14.19 -15.50 -0.48
C ARG A 124 14.34 -14.37 0.54
N THR A 125 13.60 -13.27 0.43
CA THR A 125 13.59 -12.19 1.42
C THR A 125 12.64 -12.46 2.58
N PHE A 126 11.49 -13.09 2.33
CA PHE A 126 10.40 -13.22 3.29
C PHE A 126 10.03 -14.66 3.63
N GLY A 127 10.50 -15.62 2.84
CA GLY A 127 10.17 -17.02 3.04
C GLY A 127 10.90 -17.67 4.22
N PRO A 128 10.55 -18.93 4.53
CA PRO A 128 11.06 -19.67 5.69
C PRO A 128 12.55 -20.06 5.60
N LYS A 129 13.19 -19.80 4.45
CA LYS A 129 14.65 -19.86 4.24
C LYS A 129 15.14 -18.52 3.73
N GLU A 130 14.95 -17.50 4.55
CA GLU A 130 15.46 -16.18 4.27
C GLU A 130 16.96 -16.27 3.92
N ASN A 131 17.30 -15.74 2.75
CA ASN A 131 18.66 -15.67 2.24
C ASN A 131 18.81 -14.33 1.50
N PRO A 132 19.09 -13.23 2.23
CA PRO A 132 19.09 -11.89 1.65
C PRO A 132 20.16 -11.70 0.56
N GLU A 133 21.26 -12.46 0.63
CA GLU A 133 22.31 -12.44 -0.40
C GLU A 133 21.82 -13.04 -1.72
N GLU A 134 21.10 -14.16 -1.66
CA GLU A 134 20.52 -14.80 -2.84
C GLU A 134 19.34 -13.97 -3.39
N ALA A 135 18.49 -13.44 -2.51
CA ALA A 135 17.41 -12.54 -2.91
C ALA A 135 17.94 -11.31 -3.66
N LYS A 136 18.98 -10.65 -3.12
CA LYS A 136 19.63 -9.51 -3.76
C LYS A 136 20.11 -9.83 -5.18
N LYS A 137 20.74 -10.99 -5.41
CA LYS A 137 21.20 -11.40 -6.75
C LYS A 137 20.04 -11.49 -7.75
N HIS A 138 18.89 -12.02 -7.31
CA HIS A 138 17.70 -12.09 -8.15
C HIS A 138 17.13 -10.71 -8.46
N PHE A 139 17.08 -9.81 -7.47
CA PHE A 139 16.62 -8.44 -7.67
C PHE A 139 17.55 -7.61 -8.56
N GLU A 140 18.87 -7.76 -8.44
CA GLU A 140 19.85 -7.12 -9.34
C GLU A 140 19.60 -7.56 -10.78
N ARG A 141 19.42 -8.87 -11.00
CA ARG A 141 19.14 -9.40 -12.33
C ARG A 141 17.79 -8.94 -12.88
N ALA A 142 16.75 -8.89 -12.04
CA ALA A 142 15.44 -8.36 -12.42
C ALA A 142 15.52 -6.87 -12.79
N LYS A 143 16.32 -6.09 -12.03
CA LYS A 143 16.58 -4.67 -12.30
C LYS A 143 17.16 -4.47 -13.69
N ASP A 144 18.21 -5.21 -14.03
CA ASP A 144 18.87 -5.12 -15.35
C ASP A 144 17.88 -5.37 -16.50
N LEU A 145 16.96 -6.34 -16.32
CA LEU A 145 15.92 -6.63 -17.31
C LEU A 145 14.88 -5.51 -17.41
N TYR A 146 14.44 -4.95 -16.28
CA TYR A 146 13.53 -3.80 -16.28
C TYR A 146 14.17 -2.56 -16.93
N GLU A 147 15.47 -2.31 -16.68
CA GLU A 147 16.24 -1.26 -17.35
C GLU A 147 16.28 -1.48 -18.87
N ALA A 148 16.53 -2.72 -19.30
CA ALA A 148 16.62 -3.07 -20.71
C ALA A 148 15.30 -2.83 -21.48
N ILE A 149 14.15 -3.08 -20.86
CA ILE A 149 12.81 -2.86 -21.47
C ILE A 149 12.24 -1.46 -21.18
N GLY A 150 12.96 -0.62 -20.43
CA GLY A 150 12.51 0.74 -20.08
C GLY A 150 11.37 0.81 -19.05
N ASP A 151 11.16 -0.22 -18.22
CA ASP A 151 10.16 -0.21 -17.14
C ASP A 151 10.70 0.49 -15.90
N GLU A 152 10.63 1.81 -15.87
CA GLU A 152 11.15 2.63 -14.77
C GLU A 152 10.56 2.26 -13.39
N VAL A 153 9.29 1.82 -13.33
CA VAL A 153 8.66 1.43 -12.06
C VAL A 153 9.24 0.11 -11.56
N GLY A 154 9.47 -0.83 -12.47
CA GLY A 154 10.18 -2.07 -12.19
C GLY A 154 11.58 -1.81 -11.64
N VAL A 155 12.35 -0.92 -12.26
CA VAL A 155 13.70 -0.54 -11.79
C VAL A 155 13.68 -0.01 -10.36
N ILE A 156 12.84 0.97 -10.06
CA ILE A 156 12.78 1.57 -8.72
C ILE A 156 12.33 0.53 -7.68
N THR A 157 11.38 -0.35 -8.05
CA THR A 157 10.93 -1.44 -7.16
C THR A 157 12.07 -2.40 -6.82
N MET A 158 12.92 -2.73 -7.80
CA MET A 158 14.09 -3.60 -7.57
C MET A 158 15.16 -2.90 -6.74
N GLU A 159 15.44 -1.61 -6.97
CA GLU A 159 16.38 -0.83 -6.15
C GLU A 159 15.97 -0.81 -4.67
N ARG A 160 14.67 -0.63 -4.40
CA ARG A 160 14.12 -0.72 -3.06
C ARG A 160 14.34 -2.11 -2.45
N SER A 161 14.03 -3.16 -3.20
CA SER A 161 14.17 -4.54 -2.75
C SER A 161 15.63 -4.90 -2.47
N ILE A 162 16.57 -4.40 -3.28
CA ILE A 162 18.01 -4.51 -3.04
C ILE A 162 18.40 -3.80 -1.74
N SER A 163 17.97 -2.55 -1.54
CA SER A 163 18.28 -1.78 -0.32
C SER A 163 17.76 -2.46 0.95
N ILE A 164 16.54 -3.02 0.92
CA ILE A 164 15.98 -3.83 2.01
C ILE A 164 16.93 -4.99 2.38
N ASN A 165 17.38 -5.75 1.38
CA ASN A 165 18.25 -6.89 1.61
C ASN A 165 19.66 -6.47 2.05
N GLU A 166 20.16 -5.31 1.64
CA GLU A 166 21.42 -4.73 2.14
C GLU A 166 21.33 -4.34 3.63
N THR A 167 20.21 -3.76 4.06
CA THR A 167 19.93 -3.46 5.48
C THR A 167 19.91 -4.75 6.31
N LYS A 168 19.23 -5.79 5.81
CA LYS A 168 19.21 -7.14 6.43
C LYS A 168 20.61 -7.75 6.54
N LEU A 169 21.39 -7.71 5.46
CA LEU A 169 22.77 -8.21 5.45
C LEU A 169 23.68 -7.47 6.43
N SER A 170 23.36 -6.20 6.71
CA SER A 170 24.08 -5.38 7.69
C SER A 170 23.66 -5.67 9.15
N GLY A 171 22.68 -6.55 9.37
CA GLY A 171 22.14 -6.88 10.69
C GLY A 171 21.24 -5.81 11.28
N ASN A 172 20.78 -4.85 10.46
CA ASN A 172 19.87 -3.79 10.88
C ASN A 172 18.42 -4.24 10.68
N GLU A 173 17.53 -3.73 11.54
CA GLU A 173 16.08 -3.90 11.37
C GLU A 173 15.63 -3.15 10.12
N VAL A 174 14.79 -3.79 9.30
CA VAL A 174 14.22 -3.15 8.12
C VAL A 174 13.03 -2.33 8.57
N ASP A 175 13.15 -1.02 8.45
CA ASP A 175 12.01 -0.13 8.53
C ASP A 175 11.24 -0.19 7.20
N TRP A 176 10.22 -1.04 7.15
CA TRP A 176 9.38 -1.22 5.97
C TRP A 176 8.64 0.07 5.59
N ASP A 177 8.38 0.95 6.55
CA ASP A 177 7.69 2.22 6.33
C ASP A 177 8.64 3.30 5.79
N ALA A 178 9.93 3.19 6.07
CA ALA A 178 10.96 4.03 5.45
C ALA A 178 11.25 3.65 3.99
N THR A 179 10.77 2.51 3.50
CA THR A 179 11.13 2.04 2.16
C THR A 179 10.28 2.74 1.07
N GLY A 180 10.92 3.70 0.39
CA GLY A 180 10.33 4.50 -0.70
C GLY A 180 9.78 5.84 -0.21
N ASP A 181 9.99 6.90 -1.00
CA ASP A 181 9.40 8.21 -0.75
C ASP A 181 7.96 8.30 -1.30
N ILE A 182 7.23 9.35 -0.96
CA ILE A 182 5.87 9.57 -1.50
C ILE A 182 5.86 9.59 -3.03
N ALA A 183 6.91 10.13 -3.68
CA ALA A 183 6.96 10.24 -5.13
C ALA A 183 6.96 8.86 -5.81
N PHE A 184 7.73 7.91 -5.26
CA PHE A 184 7.70 6.51 -5.69
C PHE A 184 6.31 5.91 -5.56
N TRP A 185 5.69 6.02 -4.38
CA TRP A 185 4.38 5.42 -4.14
C TRP A 185 3.27 6.04 -5.00
N ARG A 186 3.32 7.34 -5.26
CA ARG A 186 2.43 8.00 -6.23
C ARG A 186 2.62 7.45 -7.64
N LYS A 187 3.87 7.31 -8.09
CA LYS A 187 4.19 6.75 -9.40
C LYS A 187 3.73 5.29 -9.53
N SER A 188 3.98 4.48 -8.51
CA SER A 188 3.58 3.08 -8.45
C SER A 188 2.05 2.94 -8.50
N TYR A 189 1.32 3.68 -7.65
CA TYR A 189 -0.15 3.67 -7.65
C TYR A 189 -0.72 4.11 -9.01
N HIS A 190 -0.17 5.18 -9.61
CA HIS A 190 -0.59 5.63 -10.94
C HIS A 190 -0.35 4.56 -12.01
N ASP A 191 0.82 3.91 -12.02
CA ASP A 191 1.13 2.82 -12.94
C ASP A 191 0.15 1.65 -12.80
N LYS A 192 -0.23 1.26 -11.57
CA LYS A 192 -1.22 0.21 -11.34
C LYS A 192 -2.60 0.58 -11.87
N ILE A 193 -3.05 1.81 -11.64
CA ILE A 193 -4.31 2.29 -12.23
C ILE A 193 -4.26 2.22 -13.76
N MET A 194 -3.14 2.63 -14.38
CA MET A 194 -3.01 2.63 -15.83
C MET A 194 -2.95 1.22 -16.43
N ARG A 195 -2.31 0.25 -15.76
CA ARG A 195 -2.19 -1.13 -16.23
C ARG A 195 -3.45 -1.97 -15.96
N ASN A 196 -4.04 -1.82 -14.78
CA ASN A 196 -5.07 -2.75 -14.29
C ASN A 196 -6.46 -2.12 -14.18
N GLY A 197 -6.55 -0.80 -14.13
CA GLY A 197 -7.77 -0.07 -13.76
C GLY A 197 -7.80 0.30 -12.28
N GLU A 198 -8.64 1.28 -11.94
CA GLU A 198 -8.76 1.82 -10.58
C GLU A 198 -9.57 0.90 -9.64
N ASP A 199 -10.42 0.05 -10.21
CA ASP A 199 -11.23 -0.94 -9.50
C ASP A 199 -10.53 -2.30 -9.30
N ASP A 200 -9.29 -2.42 -9.79
CA ASP A 200 -8.47 -3.61 -9.58
C ASP A 200 -7.96 -3.70 -8.14
N VAL A 201 -7.90 -4.93 -7.61
CA VAL A 201 -7.46 -5.18 -6.24
C VAL A 201 -6.01 -4.75 -6.00
N VAL A 202 -5.13 -4.89 -6.99
CA VAL A 202 -3.72 -4.48 -6.88
C VAL A 202 -3.61 -2.97 -6.86
N SER A 203 -4.37 -2.26 -7.69
CA SER A 203 -4.43 -0.79 -7.67
C SER A 203 -4.90 -0.26 -6.32
N ILE A 204 -5.98 -0.83 -5.76
CA ILE A 204 -6.49 -0.42 -4.45
C ILE A 204 -5.48 -0.71 -3.35
N SER A 205 -4.84 -1.87 -3.37
CA SER A 205 -3.78 -2.21 -2.41
C SER A 205 -2.60 -1.25 -2.48
N GLU A 206 -2.19 -0.85 -3.68
CA GLU A 206 -1.11 0.12 -3.85
C GLU A 206 -1.52 1.51 -3.38
N GLY A 207 -2.79 1.89 -3.58
CA GLY A 207 -3.39 3.10 -3.03
C GLY A 207 -3.39 3.11 -1.49
N ASN A 208 -3.71 1.99 -0.84
CA ASN A 208 -3.65 1.87 0.63
C ASN A 208 -2.21 2.05 1.15
N ARG A 209 -1.21 1.50 0.46
CA ARG A 209 0.21 1.68 0.82
C ARG A 209 0.64 3.13 0.67
N LEU A 210 0.23 3.78 -0.42
CA LEU A 210 0.46 5.22 -0.61
C LEU A 210 -0.19 6.04 0.52
N SER A 211 -1.43 5.74 0.92
CA SER A 211 -2.08 6.49 2.01
C SER A 211 -1.38 6.33 3.36
N VAL A 212 -0.89 5.13 3.69
CA VAL A 212 -0.09 4.92 4.91
C VAL A 212 1.18 5.76 4.84
N LYS A 213 1.86 5.77 3.69
CA LYS A 213 3.07 6.59 3.51
C LYS A 213 2.78 8.08 3.63
N LEU A 214 1.70 8.55 3.04
CA LEU A 214 1.24 9.94 3.14
C LEU A 214 1.01 10.31 4.62
N SER A 215 0.30 9.48 5.37
CA SER A 215 0.05 9.68 6.81
C SER A 215 1.34 9.78 7.62
N ASN A 216 2.27 8.82 7.44
CA ASN A 216 3.56 8.79 8.13
C ASN A 216 4.43 10.03 7.84
N GLU A 217 4.29 10.63 6.65
CA GLU A 217 4.95 11.88 6.27
C GLU A 217 4.10 13.14 6.57
N ASN A 218 3.02 13.00 7.34
CA ASN A 218 2.12 14.07 7.80
C ASN A 218 1.30 14.73 6.68
N HIS A 219 0.98 14.00 5.62
CA HIS A 219 0.06 14.37 4.53
C HIS A 219 -1.37 13.83 4.76
N ALA A 220 -1.92 14.01 5.96
CA ALA A 220 -3.17 13.35 6.36
C ALA A 220 -4.36 13.77 5.51
N ILE A 221 -4.45 15.03 5.07
CA ILE A 221 -5.54 15.48 4.17
C ILE A 221 -5.55 14.65 2.87
N GLU A 222 -4.39 14.46 2.23
CA GLU A 222 -4.27 13.68 1.00
C GLU A 222 -4.53 12.18 1.27
N ALA A 223 -4.02 11.66 2.39
CA ALA A 223 -4.24 10.27 2.81
C ALA A 223 -5.74 9.97 3.02
N GLU A 224 -6.45 10.81 3.78
CA GLU A 224 -7.88 10.64 4.08
C GLU A 224 -8.74 10.75 2.81
N ARG A 225 -8.43 11.68 1.90
CA ARG A 225 -9.13 11.77 0.59
C ARG A 225 -8.93 10.51 -0.25
N LEU A 226 -7.68 10.05 -0.36
CA LEU A 226 -7.35 8.84 -1.10
C LEU A 226 -8.08 7.63 -0.51
N LEU A 227 -8.01 7.43 0.81
CA LEU A 227 -8.70 6.33 1.50
C LEU A 227 -10.22 6.42 1.37
N THR A 228 -10.81 7.60 1.46
CA THR A 228 -12.25 7.81 1.23
C THR A 228 -12.66 7.34 -0.16
N LYS A 229 -11.86 7.68 -1.18
CA LYS A 229 -12.08 7.23 -2.56
C LYS A 229 -11.91 5.72 -2.69
N LEU A 230 -10.84 5.14 -2.16
CA LEU A 230 -10.56 3.70 -2.20
C LEU A 230 -11.63 2.87 -1.48
N VAL A 231 -12.13 3.32 -0.33
CA VAL A 231 -13.25 2.70 0.38
C VAL A 231 -14.52 2.73 -0.48
N GLY A 232 -14.81 3.85 -1.15
CA GLY A 232 -15.95 3.97 -2.06
C GLY A 232 -15.88 3.01 -3.24
N ILE A 233 -14.71 2.92 -3.90
CA ILE A 233 -14.47 2.04 -5.04
C ILE A 233 -14.53 0.57 -4.59
N SER A 234 -13.78 0.22 -3.54
CA SER A 234 -13.66 -1.17 -3.10
C SER A 234 -14.98 -1.74 -2.57
N ARG A 235 -15.77 -0.96 -1.80
CA ARG A 235 -17.12 -1.39 -1.37
C ARG A 235 -18.04 -1.67 -2.55
N ARG A 236 -17.98 -0.86 -3.60
CA ARG A 236 -18.81 -1.02 -4.80
C ARG A 236 -18.40 -2.26 -5.61
N VAL A 237 -17.11 -2.54 -5.71
CA VAL A 237 -16.56 -3.55 -6.63
C VAL A 237 -16.41 -4.91 -5.92
N HIS A 238 -15.78 -4.93 -4.74
CA HIS A 238 -15.44 -6.14 -4.00
C HIS A 238 -16.44 -6.47 -2.87
N GLY A 239 -17.21 -5.48 -2.41
CA GLY A 239 -18.13 -5.60 -1.28
C GLY A 239 -17.46 -5.34 0.07
N SER A 240 -18.27 -5.01 1.08
CA SER A 240 -17.80 -4.59 2.41
C SER A 240 -17.02 -5.66 3.17
N ASP A 241 -17.25 -6.94 2.88
CA ASP A 241 -16.61 -8.04 3.61
C ASP A 241 -15.24 -8.43 3.07
N HIS A 242 -14.87 -7.91 1.89
CA HIS A 242 -13.59 -8.23 1.25
C HIS A 242 -12.41 -7.67 2.05
N LEU A 243 -11.30 -8.43 2.09
CA LEU A 243 -10.11 -8.07 2.87
C LEU A 243 -9.60 -6.67 2.53
N ILE A 244 -9.46 -6.35 1.23
CA ILE A 244 -8.97 -5.02 0.80
C ILE A 244 -9.88 -3.86 1.23
N THR A 245 -11.18 -4.11 1.30
CA THR A 245 -12.14 -3.09 1.73
C THR A 245 -12.07 -2.88 3.23
N LYS A 246 -11.91 -3.95 4.00
CA LYS A 246 -11.69 -3.86 5.46
C LYS A 246 -10.39 -3.14 5.79
N ASP A 247 -9.32 -3.45 5.05
CA ASP A 247 -8.03 -2.78 5.19
C ASP A 247 -8.12 -1.27 4.91
N ALA A 248 -8.72 -0.89 3.78
CA ALA A 248 -8.94 0.52 3.44
C ALA A 248 -9.84 1.25 4.47
N VAL A 249 -10.87 0.58 4.99
CA VAL A 249 -11.74 1.15 6.05
C VAL A 249 -10.96 1.34 7.35
N SER A 250 -10.18 0.34 7.77
CA SER A 250 -9.35 0.42 8.98
C SER A 250 -8.38 1.60 8.92
N HIS A 251 -7.67 1.76 7.79
CA HIS A 251 -6.79 2.91 7.60
C HIS A 251 -7.57 4.24 7.58
N LEU A 252 -8.73 4.30 6.92
CA LEU A 252 -9.55 5.52 6.90
C LEU A 252 -10.04 5.91 8.30
N ASP A 253 -10.45 4.93 9.11
CA ASP A 253 -10.93 5.16 10.47
C ASP A 253 -9.80 5.71 11.35
N ARG A 254 -8.58 5.17 11.23
CA ARG A 254 -7.39 5.70 11.90
C ARG A 254 -7.03 7.12 11.45
N GLU A 255 -7.06 7.38 10.14
CA GLU A 255 -6.79 8.71 9.59
C GLU A 255 -7.82 9.75 10.02
N LYS A 256 -9.04 9.34 10.41
CA LYS A 256 -10.10 10.22 10.91
C LYS A 256 -9.96 10.58 12.39
N GLU A 257 -9.06 9.93 13.11
CA GLU A 257 -8.79 10.28 14.49
C GLU A 257 -8.03 11.61 14.56
N ARG A 258 -8.45 12.48 15.49
CA ARG A 258 -7.85 13.80 15.65
C ARG A 258 -7.07 13.83 16.95
N LEU A 259 -5.84 13.34 16.90
CA LEU A 259 -4.99 13.21 18.08
C LEU A 259 -4.54 14.59 18.59
N VAL A 260 -4.64 14.78 19.90
CA VAL A 260 -4.28 16.02 20.59
C VAL A 260 -3.55 15.79 21.91
N LEU A 261 -2.76 16.77 22.32
CA LEU A 261 -2.26 16.90 23.70
C LEU A 261 -3.11 17.94 24.45
N ILE A 262 -3.33 17.71 25.75
CA ILE A 262 -4.01 18.66 26.64
C ILE A 262 -2.98 19.31 27.55
N GLY A 263 -2.74 20.60 27.34
CA GLY A 263 -1.72 21.35 28.08
C GLY A 263 -0.29 20.98 27.65
N TRP A 264 0.66 21.21 28.56
CA TRP A 264 2.09 21.01 28.32
C TRP A 264 2.62 19.69 28.88
N SER A 265 1.76 18.85 29.47
CA SER A 265 2.15 17.50 29.87
C SER A 265 2.13 16.61 28.63
N ALA A 266 3.31 16.35 28.08
CA ALA A 266 3.50 15.56 26.86
C ALA A 266 3.14 14.07 27.01
N GLU A 267 2.58 13.65 28.15
CA GLU A 267 2.41 12.23 28.49
C GLU A 267 1.05 11.67 28.04
N ASP A 268 0.02 12.50 27.91
CA ASP A 268 -1.35 12.02 27.68
C ASP A 268 -1.91 12.48 26.32
N ILE A 269 -1.93 11.56 25.34
CA ILE A 269 -2.57 11.76 24.04
C ILE A 269 -4.08 11.53 24.19
N HIS A 270 -4.89 12.35 23.55
CA HIS A 270 -6.35 12.23 23.54
C HIS A 270 -6.88 12.32 22.10
N VAL A 271 -8.09 11.82 21.86
CA VAL A 271 -8.82 12.02 20.60
C VAL A 271 -9.75 13.21 20.75
N ALA A 272 -9.57 14.25 19.94
CA ALA A 272 -10.54 15.33 19.83
C ALA A 272 -11.78 14.83 19.07
N LEU A 273 -12.96 15.08 19.62
CA LEU A 273 -14.22 14.63 19.04
C LEU A 273 -15.00 15.76 18.37
N ARG A 274 -15.08 16.93 19.00
CA ARG A 274 -15.81 18.11 18.48
C ARG A 274 -15.50 19.38 19.26
N TYR A 275 -15.77 20.52 18.64
CA TYR A 275 -15.81 21.81 19.32
C TYR A 275 -17.20 22.12 19.89
N GLU A 276 -17.26 22.80 21.03
CA GLU A 276 -18.45 23.35 21.67
C GLU A 276 -18.26 24.86 21.95
N ASN A 277 -19.36 25.58 22.20
CA ASN A 277 -19.35 27.02 22.48
C ASN A 277 -18.56 27.82 21.43
N ASP A 278 -18.92 27.67 20.15
CA ASP A 278 -18.25 28.34 19.01
C ASP A 278 -16.74 28.08 18.90
N GLY A 279 -16.27 26.97 19.48
CA GLY A 279 -14.86 26.58 19.51
C GLY A 279 -14.07 27.20 20.66
N GLU A 280 -14.75 27.65 21.71
CA GLU A 280 -14.09 27.99 22.99
C GLU A 280 -13.67 26.74 23.75
N ASN A 281 -14.44 25.66 23.65
CA ASN A 281 -14.17 24.37 24.28
C ASN A 281 -14.09 23.26 23.23
N CYS A 282 -13.35 22.21 23.53
CA CYS A 282 -13.31 20.98 22.75
C CYS A 282 -13.60 19.80 23.66
N VAL A 283 -14.39 18.87 23.13
CA VAL A 283 -14.65 17.58 23.77
C VAL A 283 -13.62 16.60 23.28
N VAL A 284 -12.93 15.97 24.22
CA VAL A 284 -11.83 15.04 23.99
C VAL A 284 -12.10 13.73 24.71
N GLN A 285 -11.55 12.64 24.21
CA GLN A 285 -11.67 11.29 24.76
C GLN A 285 -10.28 10.72 25.03
N GLY A 286 -10.06 10.11 26.20
CA GLY A 286 -8.77 9.51 26.56
C GLY A 286 -8.50 9.55 28.07
N PRO A 287 -7.22 9.46 28.50
CA PRO A 287 -6.03 9.37 27.66
C PRO A 287 -5.96 8.05 26.87
N LEU A 288 -5.31 8.08 25.69
CA LEU A 288 -4.98 6.89 24.93
C LEU A 288 -3.84 6.13 25.63
N PRO A 289 -3.89 4.79 25.68
CA PRO A 289 -2.77 4.01 26.18
C PRO A 289 -1.53 4.21 25.30
N ALA A 290 -0.35 3.94 25.87
CA ALA A 290 0.91 4.03 25.14
C ALA A 290 1.02 2.99 24.00
N ASP A 291 0.26 1.89 24.10
CA ASP A 291 0.11 0.87 23.08
C ASP A 291 -1.31 0.87 22.50
N ASP A 292 -1.43 1.02 21.17
CA ASP A 292 -2.74 1.06 20.49
C ASP A 292 -3.54 -0.24 20.68
N GLU A 293 -2.86 -1.37 20.92
CA GLU A 293 -3.47 -2.69 21.11
C GLU A 293 -4.35 -2.79 22.38
N SER A 294 -4.13 -1.94 23.39
CA SER A 294 -4.89 -2.00 24.65
C SER A 294 -6.06 -1.02 24.69
N ARG A 295 -6.31 -0.28 23.60
CA ARG A 295 -7.33 0.75 23.55
C ARG A 295 -8.74 0.17 23.69
N ASN A 296 -9.46 0.63 24.71
CA ASN A 296 -10.86 0.30 24.93
C ASN A 296 -11.69 1.58 24.95
N VAL A 297 -12.27 1.94 23.80
CA VAL A 297 -13.04 3.17 23.60
C VAL A 297 -14.19 3.31 24.60
N ASP A 298 -14.79 2.19 25.05
CA ASP A 298 -15.90 2.20 26.00
C ASP A 298 -15.47 2.53 27.44
N GLU A 299 -14.18 2.39 27.76
CA GLU A 299 -13.59 2.70 29.07
C GLU A 299 -12.94 4.09 29.13
N GLU A 300 -12.69 4.73 27.98
CA GLU A 300 -12.07 6.06 27.91
C GLU A 300 -13.00 7.17 28.46
N GLU A 301 -12.45 8.10 29.25
CA GLU A 301 -13.22 9.20 29.80
C GLU A 301 -13.41 10.31 28.75
N THR A 302 -14.61 10.88 28.67
CA THR A 302 -14.87 12.07 27.86
C THR A 302 -14.77 13.33 28.72
N LEU A 303 -13.89 14.24 28.32
CA LEU A 303 -13.62 15.50 29.02
C LEU A 303 -13.95 16.69 28.12
N THR A 304 -14.35 17.81 28.73
CA THR A 304 -14.49 19.10 28.02
C THR A 304 -13.40 20.04 28.50
N VAL A 305 -12.54 20.46 27.58
CA VAL A 305 -11.40 21.32 27.89
C VAL A 305 -11.42 22.60 27.06
N ALA A 306 -10.79 23.66 27.56
CA ALA A 306 -10.68 24.91 26.82
C ALA A 306 -9.82 24.70 25.56
N SER A 307 -10.29 25.10 24.38
CA SER A 307 -9.57 24.86 23.11
C SER A 307 -8.19 25.50 23.07
N LYS A 308 -7.96 26.56 23.85
CA LYS A 308 -6.66 27.23 23.97
C LYS A 308 -5.54 26.38 24.61
N VAL A 309 -5.90 25.29 25.30
CA VAL A 309 -4.91 24.37 25.89
C VAL A 309 -4.69 23.13 25.04
N ILE A 310 -5.38 23.01 23.90
CA ILE A 310 -5.23 21.88 22.99
C ILE A 310 -4.09 22.16 22.03
N VAL A 311 -3.21 21.17 21.88
CA VAL A 311 -2.17 21.16 20.86
C VAL A 311 -2.43 19.97 19.95
N PRO A 312 -2.86 20.19 18.68
CA PRO A 312 -3.00 19.09 17.72
C PRO A 312 -1.67 18.41 17.45
N LEU A 313 -1.67 17.08 17.30
CA LEU A 313 -0.47 16.35 16.89
C LEU A 313 -0.13 16.64 15.42
N VAL A 314 1.15 16.50 15.09
CA VAL A 314 1.63 16.61 13.71
C VAL A 314 0.87 15.60 12.82
N GLY A 315 0.56 16.01 11.59
CA GLY A 315 -0.32 15.28 10.68
C GLY A 315 -1.79 15.70 10.80
N THR A 316 -2.26 16.22 11.94
CA THR A 316 -3.68 16.57 12.10
C THR A 316 -4.15 17.61 11.07
N PRO A 317 -5.24 17.34 10.32
CA PRO A 317 -5.88 18.33 9.47
C PRO A 317 -6.40 19.52 10.27
N VAL A 318 -6.08 20.73 9.83
CA VAL A 318 -6.46 21.96 10.50
C VAL A 318 -7.03 23.02 9.56
N ILE A 319 -7.79 23.96 10.12
CA ILE A 319 -8.31 25.14 9.44
C ILE A 319 -7.86 26.41 10.16
N CYS A 320 -7.33 27.36 9.39
CA CYS A 320 -6.92 28.67 9.89
C CYS A 320 -8.14 29.55 10.17
N HIS A 321 -8.15 30.26 11.30
CA HIS A 321 -9.24 31.17 11.67
C HIS A 321 -8.75 32.34 12.52
N GLY A 322 -9.55 33.43 12.58
CA GLY A 322 -9.29 34.55 13.49
C GLY A 322 -8.05 35.39 13.19
N LEU A 323 -7.38 35.20 12.03
CA LEU A 323 -6.20 35.94 11.64
C LEU A 323 -6.56 37.39 11.27
N ARG A 324 -6.02 38.35 12.04
CA ARG A 324 -6.33 39.79 11.89
C ARG A 324 -5.26 40.59 11.14
N SER A 325 -4.05 40.06 10.99
CA SER A 325 -3.00 40.77 10.26
C SER A 325 -3.36 40.83 8.78
N ARG A 326 -3.12 41.98 8.14
CA ARG A 326 -3.30 42.15 6.69
C ARG A 326 -2.49 41.13 5.89
N SER A 327 -1.34 40.70 6.39
CA SER A 327 -0.48 39.73 5.72
C SER A 327 -0.97 38.28 5.81
N SER A 328 -1.85 37.94 6.75
CA SER A 328 -2.29 36.54 6.97
C SER A 328 -3.80 36.35 6.98
N SER A 329 -4.60 37.42 6.92
CA SER A 329 -6.06 37.34 6.93
C SER A 329 -6.63 36.56 5.73
N HIS A 330 -5.87 36.45 4.64
CA HIS A 330 -6.22 35.67 3.45
C HIS A 330 -6.16 34.15 3.69
N LEU A 331 -5.52 33.71 4.78
CA LEU A 331 -5.43 32.30 5.16
C LEU A 331 -6.65 31.84 5.99
N ASN A 332 -7.51 32.75 6.45
CA ASN A 332 -8.73 32.35 7.17
C ASN A 332 -9.63 31.47 6.28
N GLY A 333 -10.01 30.30 6.80
CA GLY A 333 -10.80 29.29 6.08
C GLY A 333 -9.98 28.36 5.20
N LYS A 334 -8.67 28.57 5.06
CA LYS A 334 -7.78 27.65 4.35
C LYS A 334 -7.47 26.45 5.24
N ILE A 335 -7.47 25.26 4.63
CA ILE A 335 -7.19 23.99 5.29
C ILE A 335 -5.77 23.52 4.96
N GLY A 336 -5.16 22.80 5.89
CA GLY A 336 -3.81 22.28 5.71
C GLY A 336 -3.43 21.24 6.76
N ASP A 337 -2.32 20.56 6.54
CA ASP A 337 -1.74 19.63 7.49
C ASP A 337 -0.83 20.37 8.46
N LEU A 338 -0.92 20.04 9.75
CA LEU A 338 0.09 20.45 10.72
C LEU A 338 1.40 19.68 10.47
N ARG A 339 2.51 20.37 10.20
CA ARG A 339 3.82 19.75 9.90
C ARG A 339 4.84 19.85 11.02
N SER A 340 4.71 20.84 11.90
CA SER A 340 5.48 20.90 13.13
C SER A 340 4.83 21.86 14.13
N TYR A 341 5.21 21.71 15.40
CA TYR A 341 4.79 22.57 16.49
C TYR A 341 6.00 23.16 17.22
N SER A 342 5.97 24.47 17.45
CA SER A 342 6.97 25.23 18.21
C SER A 342 6.36 25.65 19.54
N GLU A 343 6.74 24.93 20.61
CA GLU A 343 6.31 25.20 21.97
C GLU A 343 6.76 26.59 22.44
N ASP A 344 8.01 26.98 22.14
CA ASP A 344 8.61 28.25 22.56
C ASP A 344 7.85 29.48 22.03
N ARG A 345 7.26 29.37 20.83
CA ARG A 345 6.50 30.46 20.19
C ARG A 345 5.00 30.24 20.28
N ASN A 346 4.58 29.06 20.72
CA ASN A 346 3.22 28.57 20.66
C ASN A 346 2.61 28.70 19.25
N ARG A 347 3.28 28.10 18.26
CA ARG A 347 2.89 28.19 16.86
C ARG A 347 2.97 26.86 16.12
N CYS A 348 2.12 26.74 15.11
CA CYS A 348 1.93 25.61 14.23
C CYS A 348 2.47 25.96 12.85
N PHE A 349 3.35 25.11 12.30
CA PHE A 349 3.76 25.22 10.91
C PHE A 349 2.81 24.38 10.05
N ILE A 350 2.06 25.04 9.16
CA ILE A 350 0.98 24.43 8.39
C ILE A 350 1.35 24.41 6.91
N HIS A 351 1.16 23.27 6.26
CA HIS A 351 1.22 23.14 4.81
C HIS A 351 -0.19 23.07 4.25
N PHE A 352 -0.56 24.04 3.41
CA PHE A 352 -1.93 24.17 2.91
C PHE A 352 -2.21 23.18 1.77
N GLU A 353 -3.45 22.73 1.69
CA GLU A 353 -3.93 21.88 0.59
C GLU A 353 -3.98 22.65 -0.75
N GLU A 354 -4.33 23.93 -0.71
CA GLU A 354 -4.49 24.75 -1.92
C GLU A 354 -3.15 25.04 -2.59
N GLU A 355 -3.06 24.65 -3.86
CA GLU A 355 -1.84 24.85 -4.67
C GLU A 355 -1.45 26.34 -4.75
N GLY A 356 -0.16 26.61 -4.57
CA GLY A 356 0.41 27.95 -4.63
C GLY A 356 0.31 28.76 -3.34
N LEU A 357 -0.31 28.22 -2.28
CA LEU A 357 -0.16 28.79 -0.93
C LEU A 357 1.14 28.29 -0.29
N GLU A 358 2.01 29.25 0.07
CA GLU A 358 3.22 28.95 0.82
C GLU A 358 2.87 28.43 2.23
N PRO A 359 3.63 27.47 2.78
CA PRO A 359 3.52 27.06 4.17
C PRO A 359 3.57 28.27 5.11
N ALA A 360 2.79 28.24 6.20
CA ALA A 360 2.73 29.35 7.13
C ALA A 360 2.92 28.90 8.58
N ASP A 361 3.65 29.73 9.33
CA ASP A 361 3.77 29.64 10.77
C ASP A 361 2.59 30.42 11.40
N ILE A 362 1.68 29.76 12.11
CA ILE A 362 0.41 30.30 12.63
C ILE A 362 0.30 30.08 14.14
N ASN A 363 -0.15 31.09 14.90
CA ASN A 363 -0.37 30.92 16.34
C ASN A 363 -1.45 29.87 16.61
N VAL A 364 -1.24 28.98 17.59
CA VAL A 364 -2.16 27.86 17.87
C VAL A 364 -3.61 28.31 18.11
N GLY A 365 -3.82 29.49 18.73
CA GLY A 365 -5.16 30.04 18.98
C GLY A 365 -5.89 30.54 17.73
N SER A 366 -5.21 30.51 16.57
CA SER A 366 -5.76 30.82 15.24
C SER A 366 -5.86 29.57 14.36
N VAL A 367 -5.75 28.38 14.95
CA VAL A 367 -5.84 27.08 14.29
C VAL A 367 -6.93 26.26 14.96
N ARG A 368 -7.78 25.62 14.16
CA ARG A 368 -8.79 24.66 14.63
C ARG A 368 -8.56 23.32 13.97
N ILE A 369 -8.81 22.25 14.70
CA ILE A 369 -8.86 20.89 14.17
C ILE A 369 -10.02 20.80 13.18
N LEU A 370 -9.76 20.21 12.03
CA LEU A 370 -10.76 19.92 11.02
C LEU A 370 -11.22 18.47 11.18
N PHE A 371 -12.40 18.26 11.75
CA PHE A 371 -12.92 16.91 12.00
C PHE A 371 -13.33 16.19 10.72
N GLU A 372 -14.05 16.88 9.84
CA GLU A 372 -14.49 16.33 8.54
C GLU A 372 -13.86 17.15 7.40
N LEU A 373 -13.22 16.47 6.46
CA LEU A 373 -12.73 17.10 5.25
C LEU A 373 -13.90 17.46 4.32
N PRO A 374 -13.94 18.68 3.75
CA PRO A 374 -14.91 19.01 2.72
C PRO A 374 -14.63 18.20 1.44
N GLU A 375 -15.68 17.93 0.66
CA GLU A 375 -15.53 17.34 -0.68
C GLU A 375 -14.54 18.16 -1.53
N GLU A 376 -13.78 17.46 -2.36
CA GLU A 376 -12.84 18.08 -3.31
C GLU A 376 -13.66 18.90 -4.32
N ARG A 377 -13.27 20.17 -4.51
CA ARG A 377 -14.05 21.13 -5.31
C ARG A 377 -13.71 21.14 -6.78
#